data_AF-A0AAV4JF93-F1
#
_entry.id   AF-A0AAV4JF93-F1
#
_cell.length_a   1.000
_cell.length_b   1.000
_cell.length_c   1.000
_cell.angle_alpha   90.00
_cell.angle_beta   90.00
_cell.angle_gamma   90.00
#
_symmetry.space_group_name_H-M   'P 1'
#
loop_
_entity.id
_entity.type
_entity.pdbx_description
1 polymer ?
#
loop_
_entity_poly.entity_id
_entity_poly.type
_entity_poly.pdbx_seq_one_letter_code
_entity_poly.pdbx_strand_id
1 'polypeptide(L)'
;MNIEADDRKKALLIHYGGEEIFDLVDTLPDVQKSNFDALKTALTNHVTPKVNLVYESLKFRKMHQEQVESVDQFHVRLRRQAALCEFADLEREILSQMIEGVVSSNLRKKALRNKVTLHQFLQEARNEGLTNKQVGEIEREVGQAAAISRKPRHLKIEGSQSQAGASFQPKHKGTYKQVAQKHRRIPYHIRKDTEAELKRLEEQDIIENVEGPTPWVSPIVVIPKKTGGVRLCVDMRRANEAIKRERHPMPTLEEVINELNGSKFFSRLDLKQAFHQIELSEESRHITTFATHVGLRRYKRLMFGINAASELFQHHLNQILHDIQGATNYIDDVIIFGKTREEHDRNLQAALDRLQERGVKLNKDKCLFGAQKVTFLGHVFGEYGIHLEPQKIKCVSEATAPTNIAAVRSFLGMTQYVSRFIRGYATITEPLRMLTKKTQPWTWGKPQQDAFDQLKSALTNAGVMSYFDPSKPTEIIVDASPCGLGAILTQKGHVICYGSRALTQVESRYSQTEREMLAVVYRVEKFHMYLYGSKFTVTTDHKPLLGIMNNSKPCSTRFERWRLRLIQPQIQPWQR
;
A
#
# COMPACT_ATOMS: atom_id res chain seq x y z
N MET A 1 43.70 21.61 -10.02
CA MET A 1 44.93 21.29 -10.79
C MET A 1 44.71 21.77 -12.21
N ASN A 2 45.46 22.77 -12.67
CA ASN A 2 45.45 23.19 -14.07
C ASN A 2 46.31 22.20 -14.86
N ILE A 3 45.71 21.12 -15.33
CA ILE A 3 46.41 20.14 -16.17
C ILE A 3 46.30 20.66 -17.59
N GLU A 4 47.41 21.12 -18.18
CA GLU A 4 47.41 21.65 -19.55
C GLU A 4 47.84 20.62 -20.60
N ALA A 5 48.58 19.59 -20.20
CA ALA A 5 49.06 18.55 -21.10
C ALA A 5 47.94 17.62 -21.58
N ASP A 6 47.76 17.56 -22.90
CA ASP A 6 46.64 16.89 -23.58
C ASP A 6 46.60 15.38 -23.31
N ASP A 7 47.76 14.72 -23.33
CA ASP A 7 47.86 13.26 -23.10
C ASP A 7 47.49 12.88 -21.67
N ARG A 8 47.76 13.77 -20.71
CA ARG A 8 47.41 13.55 -19.30
C ARG A 8 45.91 13.71 -19.07
N LYS A 9 45.25 14.60 -19.82
CA LYS A 9 43.78 14.72 -19.80
C LYS A 9 43.10 13.48 -20.40
N LYS A 10 43.63 12.93 -21.50
CA LYS A 10 43.11 11.68 -22.11
C LYS A 10 43.22 10.51 -21.15
N ALA A 11 44.39 10.31 -20.55
CA ALA A 11 44.62 9.22 -19.60
C ALA A 11 43.70 9.32 -18.38
N LEU A 12 43.46 10.54 -17.86
CA LEU A 12 42.54 10.74 -16.74
C LEU A 12 41.08 10.48 -17.13
N LEU A 13 40.64 10.90 -18.32
CA LEU A 13 39.27 10.66 -18.79
C LEU A 13 38.98 9.16 -18.93
N ILE A 14 39.91 8.42 -19.51
CA ILE A 14 39.80 6.97 -19.65
C ILE A 14 39.82 6.30 -18.27
N HIS A 15 40.72 6.72 -17.38
CA HIS A 15 40.84 6.14 -16.04
C HIS A 15 39.60 6.37 -15.16
N TYR A 16 39.06 7.59 -15.15
CA TYR A 16 37.83 7.90 -14.40
C TYR A 16 36.56 7.36 -15.08
N GLY A 17 36.58 7.17 -16.40
CA GLY A 17 35.46 6.62 -17.17
C GLY A 17 35.25 5.12 -16.98
N GLY A 18 36.23 4.40 -16.44
CA GLY A 18 36.14 2.96 -16.17
C GLY A 18 36.32 2.08 -17.41
N GLU A 19 36.17 0.77 -17.21
CA GLU A 19 36.43 -0.28 -18.22
C GLU A 19 35.58 -0.11 -19.48
N GLU A 20 34.31 0.32 -19.33
CA GLU A 20 33.40 0.56 -20.45
C GLU A 20 33.86 1.68 -21.40
N ILE A 21 34.43 2.77 -20.87
CA ILE A 21 34.97 3.86 -21.69
C ILE A 21 36.30 3.46 -22.32
N PHE A 22 37.11 2.65 -21.62
CA PHE A 22 38.35 2.11 -22.16
C PHE A 22 38.08 1.24 -23.40
N ASP A 23 37.15 0.28 -23.29
CA ASP A 23 36.75 -0.60 -24.39
C ASP A 23 36.15 0.20 -25.55
N LEU A 24 35.40 1.27 -25.26
CA LEU A 24 34.81 2.13 -26.28
C LEU A 24 35.87 2.92 -27.06
N VAL A 25 36.92 3.39 -26.39
CA VAL A 25 38.04 4.11 -27.03
C VAL A 25 38.89 3.16 -27.89
N ASP A 26 38.98 1.89 -27.52
CA ASP A 26 39.71 0.87 -28.29
C ASP A 26 38.93 0.37 -29.52
N THR A 27 37.60 0.42 -29.47
CA THR A 27 36.71 -0.02 -30.56
C THR A 27 36.37 1.06 -31.58
N LEU A 28 36.50 2.35 -31.24
CA LEU A 28 36.23 3.45 -32.16
C LEU A 28 37.44 3.71 -33.09
N PRO A 29 37.30 3.57 -34.43
CA PRO A 29 38.40 3.77 -35.36
C PRO A 29 38.92 5.22 -35.33
N ASP A 30 40.25 5.37 -35.36
CA ASP A 30 41.00 6.64 -35.44
C ASP A 30 40.95 7.59 -34.24
N VAL A 31 40.35 7.20 -33.11
CA VAL A 31 40.24 8.09 -31.93
C VAL A 31 41.50 8.08 -31.05
N GLN A 32 42.27 6.98 -31.03
CA GLN A 32 43.48 6.84 -30.22
C GLN A 32 44.60 7.84 -30.56
N LYS A 33 44.61 8.38 -31.79
CA LYS A 33 45.64 9.32 -32.27
C LYS A 33 45.23 10.80 -32.19
N SER A 34 44.00 11.08 -31.75
CA SER A 34 43.40 12.41 -31.79
C SER A 34 43.62 13.19 -30.48
N ASN A 35 43.48 14.53 -30.50
CA ASN A 35 43.61 15.38 -29.31
C ASN A 35 42.45 15.18 -28.31
N PHE A 36 42.59 15.66 -27.07
CA PHE A 36 41.61 15.42 -25.99
C PHE A 36 40.21 15.91 -26.37
N ASP A 37 40.11 17.06 -27.04
CA ASP A 37 38.81 17.61 -27.46
C ASP A 37 38.15 16.76 -28.55
N ALA A 38 38.92 16.20 -29.50
CA ALA A 38 38.38 15.27 -30.48
C ALA A 38 37.93 13.95 -29.86
N LEU A 39 38.70 13.40 -28.90
CA LEU A 39 38.32 12.22 -28.11
C LEU A 39 37.02 12.47 -27.33
N LYS A 40 36.93 13.61 -26.64
CA LYS A 40 35.74 14.02 -25.88
C LYS A 40 34.52 14.19 -26.79
N THR A 41 34.67 14.82 -27.95
CA THR A 41 33.57 15.00 -28.91
C THR A 41 33.14 13.65 -29.52
N ALA A 42 34.07 12.76 -29.86
CA ALA A 42 33.74 11.43 -30.39
C ALA A 42 32.97 10.57 -29.36
N LEU A 43 33.44 10.53 -28.11
CA LEU A 43 32.76 9.84 -27.01
C LEU A 43 31.39 10.47 -26.74
N THR A 44 31.31 11.81 -26.72
CA THR A 44 30.04 12.52 -26.50
C THR A 44 29.04 12.21 -27.63
N ASN A 45 29.47 12.19 -28.89
CA ASN A 45 28.60 11.85 -30.02
C ASN A 45 28.14 10.39 -30.03
N HIS A 46 28.94 9.48 -29.46
CA HIS A 46 28.57 8.08 -29.34
C HIS A 46 27.60 7.82 -28.18
N VAL A 47 27.79 8.54 -27.07
CA VAL A 47 27.00 8.38 -25.83
C VAL A 47 25.73 9.25 -25.84
N THR A 48 25.70 10.32 -26.62
CA THR A 48 24.49 11.16 -26.75
C THR A 48 23.43 10.39 -27.56
N PRO A 49 22.27 10.09 -26.98
CA PRO A 49 21.21 9.39 -27.70
C PRO A 49 20.79 10.21 -28.91
N LYS A 50 20.92 9.63 -30.11
CA LYS A 50 20.37 10.23 -31.34
C LYS A 50 18.87 10.39 -31.16
N VAL A 51 18.38 11.63 -31.18
CA VAL A 51 16.95 11.91 -31.07
C VAL A 51 16.25 11.21 -32.23
N ASN A 52 15.41 10.23 -31.89
CA ASN A 52 14.61 9.55 -32.90
C ASN A 52 13.46 10.49 -33.29
N LEU A 53 13.62 11.16 -34.43
CA LEU A 53 12.65 12.13 -34.96
C LEU A 53 11.24 11.53 -35.09
N VAL A 54 11.15 10.24 -35.45
CA VAL A 54 9.87 9.53 -35.54
C VAL A 54 9.22 9.37 -34.16
N TYR A 55 10.01 9.04 -33.15
CA TYR A 55 9.53 8.90 -31.78
C TYR A 55 9.04 10.23 -31.20
N GLU A 56 9.80 11.31 -31.35
CA GLU A 56 9.39 12.63 -30.85
C GLU A 56 8.16 13.16 -31.61
N SER A 57 8.06 12.89 -32.91
CA SER A 57 6.85 13.21 -33.71
C SER A 57 5.62 12.42 -33.24
N LEU A 58 5.77 11.13 -32.92
CA LEU A 58 4.68 10.32 -32.36
C LEU A 58 4.28 10.78 -30.95
N LYS A 59 5.24 11.25 -30.15
CA LYS A 59 4.99 11.83 -28.83
C LYS A 59 4.22 13.14 -28.96
N PHE A 60 4.60 14.01 -29.90
CA PHE A 60 3.86 15.24 -30.24
C PHE A 60 2.40 14.94 -30.62
N ARG A 61 2.15 13.96 -31.50
CA ARG A 61 0.78 13.58 -31.93
C ARG A 61 -0.10 13.01 -30.83
N LYS A 62 0.49 12.53 -29.73
CA LYS A 62 -0.25 11.98 -28.58
C LYS A 62 -0.56 13.02 -27.50
N MET A 63 -0.07 14.26 -27.65
CA MET A 63 -0.28 15.31 -26.65
C MET A 63 -1.70 15.89 -26.70
N HIS A 64 -2.32 15.98 -25.53
CA HIS A 64 -3.64 16.57 -25.32
C HIS A 64 -3.58 17.51 -24.11
N GLN A 65 -4.47 18.50 -24.09
CA GLN A 65 -4.59 19.44 -22.97
C GLN A 65 -5.02 18.69 -21.70
N GLU A 66 -4.34 18.95 -20.59
CA GLU A 66 -4.67 18.35 -19.29
C GLU A 66 -5.83 19.08 -18.60
N GLN A 67 -6.56 18.41 -17.69
CA GLN A 67 -7.81 18.94 -17.12
C GLN A 67 -7.66 20.26 -16.34
N VAL A 68 -6.47 20.57 -15.84
CA VAL A 68 -6.16 21.77 -15.03
C VAL A 68 -5.23 22.74 -15.77
N GLU A 69 -4.84 22.42 -17.02
CA GLU A 69 -3.90 23.19 -17.82
C GLU A 69 -4.63 24.24 -18.67
N SER A 70 -4.12 25.48 -18.72
CA SER A 70 -4.67 26.50 -19.63
C SER A 70 -4.29 26.23 -21.09
N VAL A 71 -5.07 26.74 -22.05
CA VAL A 71 -4.76 26.57 -23.48
C VAL A 71 -3.40 27.16 -23.86
N ASP A 72 -2.99 28.26 -23.20
CA ASP A 72 -1.67 28.86 -23.38
C ASP A 72 -0.53 27.98 -22.84
N GLN A 73 -0.72 27.33 -21.69
CA GLN A 73 0.25 26.38 -21.14
C GLN A 73 0.40 25.15 -22.05
N PHE A 74 -0.72 24.65 -22.58
CA PHE A 74 -0.71 23.56 -23.54
C PHE A 74 0.04 23.92 -24.83
N HIS A 75 -0.17 25.13 -25.35
CA HIS A 75 0.57 25.66 -26.49
C HIS A 75 2.09 25.72 -26.25
N VAL A 76 2.53 26.20 -25.08
CA VAL A 76 3.96 26.23 -24.71
C VAL A 76 4.54 24.81 -24.66
N ARG A 77 3.79 23.85 -24.13
CA ARG A 77 4.22 22.44 -24.03
C ARG A 77 4.35 21.81 -25.41
N LEU A 78 3.38 22.03 -26.30
CA LEU A 78 3.43 21.59 -27.69
C LEU A 78 4.63 22.20 -28.43
N ARG A 79 4.89 23.49 -28.25
CA ARG A 79 6.02 24.18 -28.91
C ARG A 79 7.37 23.64 -28.47
N ARG A 80 7.55 23.33 -27.17
CA ARG A 80 8.76 22.69 -26.65
C ARG A 80 9.00 21.30 -27.25
N GLN A 81 7.93 20.51 -27.38
CA GLN A 81 8.02 19.17 -27.95
C GLN A 81 8.25 19.22 -29.47
N ALA A 82 7.61 20.15 -30.18
CA ALA A 82 7.75 20.33 -31.61
C ALA A 82 9.15 20.78 -32.03
N ALA A 83 9.87 21.50 -31.16
CA ALA A 83 11.28 21.86 -31.38
C ALA A 83 12.21 20.63 -31.51
N LEU A 84 11.80 19.46 -31.01
CA LEU A 84 12.54 18.21 -31.11
C LEU A 84 12.15 17.37 -32.35
N CYS A 85 11.16 17.82 -33.13
CA CYS A 85 10.54 17.02 -34.21
C CYS A 85 10.91 17.48 -35.63
N GLU A 86 11.64 18.60 -35.78
CA GLU A 86 12.07 19.17 -37.08
C GLU A 86 10.94 19.29 -38.13
N PHE A 87 9.77 19.82 -37.75
CA PHE A 87 8.66 20.02 -38.69
C PHE A 87 8.96 21.10 -39.74
N ALA A 88 8.59 20.86 -41.00
CA ALA A 88 8.74 21.82 -42.10
C ALA A 88 7.89 23.09 -41.93
N ASP A 89 6.70 22.96 -41.34
CA ASP A 89 5.82 24.08 -40.97
C ASP A 89 5.36 23.90 -39.52
N LEU A 90 6.14 24.49 -38.62
CA LEU A 90 5.95 24.36 -37.18
C LEU A 90 4.60 24.90 -36.70
N GLU A 91 4.15 26.04 -37.24
CA GLU A 91 2.93 26.70 -36.78
C GLU A 91 1.68 25.93 -37.21
N ARG A 92 1.68 25.39 -38.43
CA ARG A 92 0.58 24.55 -38.93
C ARG A 92 0.44 23.27 -38.12
N GLU A 93 1.56 22.63 -37.77
CA GLU A 93 1.54 21.38 -37.00
C GLU A 93 1.10 21.59 -35.56
N ILE A 94 1.56 22.68 -34.92
CA ILE A 94 1.07 23.09 -33.60
C ILE A 94 -0.42 23.40 -33.64
N LEU A 95 -0.90 24.14 -34.64
CA LEU A 95 -2.33 24.45 -34.78
C LEU A 95 -3.17 23.18 -34.95
N SER A 96 -2.75 22.24 -35.80
CA SER A 96 -3.45 20.97 -36.01
C SER A 96 -3.55 20.18 -34.71
N GLN A 97 -2.45 20.06 -33.96
CA GLN A 97 -2.43 19.33 -32.70
C GLN A 97 -3.22 20.04 -31.60
N MET A 98 -3.28 21.38 -31.62
CA MET A 98 -4.10 22.16 -30.70
C MET A 98 -5.59 21.93 -30.94
N ILE A 99 -6.04 21.94 -32.20
CA ILE A 99 -7.45 21.69 -32.56
C ILE A 99 -7.88 20.27 -32.14
N GLU A 100 -7.02 19.28 -32.35
CA GLU A 100 -7.28 17.90 -31.93
C GLU A 100 -7.24 17.77 -30.40
N GLY A 101 -6.20 18.31 -29.76
CA GLY A 101 -5.88 18.07 -28.34
C GLY A 101 -6.63 18.93 -27.32
N VAL A 102 -7.36 19.98 -27.73
CA VAL A 102 -8.07 20.88 -26.80
C VAL A 102 -9.30 20.24 -26.15
N VAL A 103 -9.57 20.56 -24.88
CA VAL A 103 -10.73 20.02 -24.15
C VAL A 103 -12.05 20.63 -24.63
N SER A 104 -12.07 21.92 -24.98
CA SER A 104 -13.30 22.61 -25.41
C SER A 104 -13.76 22.13 -26.79
N SER A 105 -14.90 21.44 -26.81
CA SER A 105 -15.54 21.03 -28.07
C SER A 105 -16.08 22.21 -28.89
N ASN A 106 -16.38 23.34 -28.25
CA ASN A 106 -16.85 24.56 -28.92
C ASN A 106 -15.72 25.23 -29.68
N LEU A 107 -14.56 25.39 -29.04
CA LEU A 107 -13.36 25.95 -29.68
C LEU A 107 -12.93 25.10 -30.87
N ARG A 108 -12.95 23.76 -30.74
CA ARG A 108 -12.68 22.83 -31.83
C ARG A 108 -13.65 23.01 -33.01
N LYS A 109 -14.96 23.07 -32.74
CA LYS A 109 -15.98 23.28 -33.79
C LYS A 109 -15.81 24.61 -34.50
N LYS A 110 -15.47 25.68 -33.77
CA LYS A 110 -15.28 27.02 -34.33
C LYS A 110 -14.03 27.11 -35.20
N ALA A 111 -12.93 26.50 -34.76
CA ALA A 111 -11.68 26.43 -35.51
C ALA A 111 -11.78 25.58 -36.79
N LEU A 112 -12.65 24.58 -36.83
CA LEU A 112 -12.90 23.78 -38.04
C LEU A 112 -13.82 24.48 -39.06
N ARG A 113 -14.64 25.44 -38.61
CA ARG A 113 -15.54 26.21 -39.49
C ARG A 113 -14.83 27.34 -40.23
N ASN A 114 -13.90 28.01 -39.57
CA ASN A 114 -13.17 29.15 -40.13
C ASN A 114 -11.71 28.76 -40.38
N LYS A 115 -11.11 29.16 -41.50
CA LYS A 115 -9.66 29.03 -41.69
C LYS A 115 -8.94 29.98 -40.72
N VAL A 116 -8.56 29.48 -39.55
CA VAL A 116 -7.90 30.26 -38.50
C VAL A 116 -6.39 30.04 -38.51
N THR A 117 -5.64 31.09 -38.19
CA THR A 117 -4.20 31.00 -37.88
C THR A 117 -3.99 30.63 -36.41
N LEU A 118 -2.79 30.16 -36.05
CA LEU A 118 -2.43 29.81 -34.66
C LEU A 118 -2.65 30.98 -33.70
N HIS A 119 -2.31 32.20 -34.12
CA HIS A 119 -2.52 33.40 -33.33
C HIS A 119 -4.01 33.68 -33.08
N GLN A 120 -4.84 33.60 -34.13
CA GLN A 120 -6.29 33.79 -34.02
C GLN A 120 -6.93 32.73 -33.11
N PHE A 121 -6.50 31.47 -33.22
CA PHE A 121 -6.99 30.39 -32.37
C PHE A 121 -6.70 30.64 -30.87
N LEU A 122 -5.47 31.09 -30.54
CA LEU A 122 -5.10 31.40 -29.16
C LEU A 122 -5.88 32.60 -28.60
N GLN A 123 -6.11 33.63 -29.43
CA GLN A 123 -6.90 34.79 -29.01
C GLN A 123 -8.36 34.40 -28.72
N GLU A 124 -8.96 33.55 -29.55
CA GLU A 124 -10.31 33.03 -29.30
C GLU A 124 -10.37 32.16 -28.04
N ALA A 125 -9.36 31.32 -27.80
CA ALA A 125 -9.29 30.50 -26.60
C ALA A 125 -9.23 31.33 -25.31
N ARG A 126 -8.47 32.44 -25.32
CA ARG A 126 -8.41 33.38 -24.19
C ARG A 126 -9.73 34.09 -23.95
N ASN A 127 -10.39 34.52 -25.02
CA ASN A 127 -11.69 35.17 -24.93
C ASN A 127 -12.75 34.22 -24.37
N GLU A 128 -12.81 32.97 -24.83
CA GLU A 128 -13.72 31.94 -24.28
C GLU A 128 -13.43 31.66 -22.80
N GLY A 129 -12.15 31.62 -22.40
CA GLY A 129 -11.76 31.48 -21.00
C GLY A 129 -12.22 32.64 -20.11
N LEU A 130 -12.19 33.87 -20.62
CA LEU A 130 -12.70 35.05 -19.91
C LEU A 130 -14.22 35.04 -19.82
N THR A 131 -14.92 34.75 -20.92
CA THR A 131 -16.38 34.65 -20.96
C THR A 131 -16.90 33.58 -20.00
N ASN A 132 -16.28 32.39 -19.96
CA ASN A 132 -16.69 31.33 -19.04
C ASN A 132 -16.50 31.70 -17.57
N LYS A 133 -15.46 32.48 -17.23
CA LYS A 133 -15.27 33.02 -15.88
C LYS A 133 -16.36 34.02 -15.52
N GLN A 134 -16.66 34.96 -16.41
CA GLN A 134 -17.70 35.96 -16.21
C GLN A 134 -19.10 35.34 -16.11
N VAL A 135 -19.42 34.34 -16.94
CA VAL A 135 -20.68 33.58 -16.84
C VAL A 135 -20.76 32.84 -15.51
N GLY A 136 -19.68 32.20 -15.05
CA GLY A 136 -19.67 31.53 -13.75
C GLY A 136 -19.82 32.47 -12.55
N GLU A 137 -19.38 33.72 -12.66
CA GLU A 137 -19.62 34.78 -11.66
C GLU A 137 -21.09 35.21 -11.66
N ILE A 138 -21.69 35.43 -12.84
CA ILE A 138 -23.10 35.77 -13.00
C ILE A 138 -24.01 34.64 -12.45
N GLU A 139 -23.70 33.37 -12.76
CA GLU A 139 -24.46 32.22 -12.26
C GLU A 139 -24.39 32.08 -10.73
N ARG A 140 -23.26 32.46 -10.12
CA ARG A 140 -23.11 32.51 -8.65
C ARG A 140 -23.95 33.61 -8.02
N GLU A 141 -24.03 34.79 -8.64
CA GLU A 141 -24.86 35.90 -8.16
C GLU A 141 -26.36 35.57 -8.25
N VAL A 142 -26.79 34.94 -9.35
CA VAL A 142 -28.18 34.48 -9.53
C VAL A 142 -28.55 33.36 -8.56
N GLY A 143 -27.60 32.44 -8.27
CA GLY A 143 -27.80 31.35 -7.31
C GLY A 143 -28.00 31.82 -5.86
N GLN A 144 -27.41 32.95 -5.46
CA GLN A 144 -27.58 33.51 -4.11
C GLN A 144 -28.98 34.12 -3.89
N ALA A 145 -29.63 34.63 -4.94
CA ALA A 145 -30.98 35.21 -4.84
C ALA A 145 -32.09 34.15 -4.64
N ALA A 146 -31.87 32.90 -5.05
CA ALA A 146 -32.87 31.83 -4.99
C ALA A 146 -32.90 31.06 -3.65
N ALA A 147 -31.96 31.31 -2.73
CA ALA A 147 -31.80 30.53 -1.49
C ALA A 147 -32.72 30.95 -0.31
N ILE A 148 -33.55 31.99 -0.47
CA ILE A 148 -34.44 32.49 0.60
C ILE A 148 -35.87 31.96 0.41
N SER A 149 -36.09 30.65 0.39
CA SER A 149 -37.39 30.03 0.74
C SER A 149 -37.32 28.49 0.70
N ARG A 150 -37.26 27.84 1.88
CA ARG A 150 -38.10 26.68 2.30
C ARG A 150 -37.54 25.90 3.52
N LYS A 151 -38.49 25.43 4.35
CA LYS A 151 -38.36 24.59 5.57
C LYS A 151 -38.21 23.07 5.25
N PRO A 152 -37.88 22.19 6.23
CA PRO A 152 -36.91 21.11 6.03
C PRO A 152 -37.50 19.76 5.57
N ARG A 153 -36.69 19.02 4.79
CA ARG A 153 -36.86 17.59 4.43
C ARG A 153 -35.51 16.87 4.52
N HIS A 154 -35.55 15.57 4.82
CA HIS A 154 -34.41 14.68 5.05
C HIS A 154 -33.30 14.73 3.98
N LEU A 155 -32.07 14.49 4.46
CA LEU A 155 -30.81 14.25 3.73
C LEU A 155 -30.75 14.88 2.34
N LYS A 156 -30.60 16.21 2.33
CA LYS A 156 -29.91 16.92 1.25
C LYS A 156 -28.69 17.60 1.86
N ILE A 157 -27.53 17.29 1.29
CA ILE A 157 -26.28 17.98 1.56
C ILE A 157 -26.25 19.14 0.58
N GLU A 158 -26.44 20.37 1.07
CA GLU A 158 -26.04 21.57 0.34
C GLU A 158 -24.56 21.83 0.62
N GLY A 159 -23.80 22.10 -0.45
CA GLY A 159 -22.47 22.70 -0.35
C GLY A 159 -21.28 21.74 -0.23
N SER A 160 -21.07 20.86 -1.20
CA SER A 160 -19.73 20.55 -1.75
C SER A 160 -19.86 19.56 -2.90
N GLN A 161 -19.33 19.94 -4.06
CA GLN A 161 -19.25 19.09 -5.23
C GLN A 161 -18.34 17.88 -4.95
N SER A 162 -18.94 16.73 -4.66
CA SER A 162 -18.71 15.43 -5.29
C SER A 162 -19.20 14.31 -4.36
N GLN A 163 -19.91 13.37 -4.97
CA GLN A 163 -20.56 12.23 -4.37
C GLN A 163 -19.60 11.45 -3.45
N ALA A 164 -19.92 11.31 -2.17
CA ALA A 164 -19.31 10.27 -1.33
C ALA A 164 -20.02 8.90 -1.55
N GLY A 165 -20.25 8.55 -2.81
CA GLY A 165 -20.49 7.17 -3.21
C GLY A 165 -19.15 6.56 -3.60
N ALA A 166 -18.87 5.32 -3.20
CA ALA A 166 -17.66 4.65 -3.68
C ALA A 166 -17.77 4.51 -5.21
N SER A 167 -16.97 5.27 -5.93
CA SER A 167 -16.93 5.27 -7.40
C SER A 167 -15.87 4.27 -7.86
N PHE A 168 -16.29 3.20 -8.53
CA PHE A 168 -15.43 2.23 -9.16
C PHE A 168 -15.40 2.48 -10.66
N GLN A 169 -14.43 3.25 -11.12
CA GLN A 169 -14.25 3.42 -12.56
C GLN A 169 -13.46 2.24 -13.15
N PRO A 170 -13.94 1.62 -14.25
CA PRO A 170 -13.17 0.65 -15.02
C PRO A 170 -11.87 1.27 -15.55
N LYS A 171 -10.80 0.46 -15.66
CA LYS A 171 -9.59 0.84 -16.41
C LYS A 171 -9.92 1.25 -17.84
N HIS A 172 -9.63 2.51 -18.19
CA HIS A 172 -9.37 2.90 -19.58
C HIS A 172 -7.89 3.22 -19.76
N LYS A 173 -7.15 2.18 -20.17
CA LYS A 173 -5.94 2.15 -21.02
C LYS A 173 -5.47 0.68 -21.06
N GLY A 174 -6.23 -0.13 -21.80
CA GLY A 174 -6.07 -1.59 -21.92
C GLY A 174 -7.46 -2.25 -21.97
N THR A 175 -7.78 -2.92 -23.08
CA THR A 175 -9.10 -3.44 -23.43
C THR A 175 -9.52 -4.59 -22.52
N TYR A 176 -10.04 -4.31 -21.31
CA TYR A 176 -10.67 -5.34 -20.48
C TYR A 176 -12.05 -5.65 -21.04
N LYS A 177 -12.21 -6.85 -21.63
CA LYS A 177 -13.49 -7.32 -22.14
C LYS A 177 -14.42 -7.54 -20.95
N GLN A 178 -15.55 -6.85 -20.92
CA GLN A 178 -16.61 -7.07 -19.93
C GLN A 178 -17.03 -8.55 -19.96
N VAL A 179 -17.21 -9.15 -18.78
CA VAL A 179 -17.40 -10.60 -18.67
C VAL A 179 -18.73 -10.93 -18.01
N ALA A 180 -19.59 -11.59 -18.77
CA ALA A 180 -20.68 -12.39 -18.23
C ALA A 180 -20.16 -13.81 -17.94
N GLN A 181 -19.99 -14.13 -16.66
CA GLN A 181 -19.57 -15.45 -16.20
C GLN A 181 -20.73 -16.44 -16.23
N LYS A 182 -20.45 -17.72 -16.46
CA LYS A 182 -21.47 -18.77 -16.46
C LYS A 182 -22.15 -18.88 -15.10
N HIS A 183 -23.48 -18.84 -15.10
CA HIS A 183 -24.29 -19.01 -13.89
C HIS A 183 -24.02 -20.38 -13.23
N ARG A 184 -23.83 -20.37 -11.91
CA ARG A 184 -23.69 -21.58 -11.09
C ARG A 184 -25.05 -21.96 -10.55
N ARG A 185 -25.52 -23.16 -10.90
CA ARG A 185 -26.81 -23.68 -10.46
C ARG A 185 -26.80 -23.87 -8.94
N ILE A 186 -27.82 -23.32 -8.29
CA ILE A 186 -27.99 -23.43 -6.85
C ILE A 186 -28.72 -24.73 -6.52
N PRO A 187 -28.19 -25.58 -5.60
CA PRO A 187 -28.85 -26.80 -5.14
C PRO A 187 -30.27 -26.55 -4.61
N TYR A 188 -31.21 -27.46 -4.89
CA TYR A 188 -32.64 -27.25 -4.61
C TYR A 188 -32.95 -27.01 -3.13
N HIS A 189 -32.26 -27.70 -2.21
CA HIS A 189 -32.52 -27.58 -0.77
C HIS A 189 -32.21 -26.20 -0.20
N ILE A 190 -31.25 -25.46 -0.79
CA ILE A 190 -30.84 -24.14 -0.29
C ILE A 190 -31.53 -22.98 -1.03
N ARG A 191 -32.38 -23.27 -2.04
CA ARG A 191 -33.04 -22.23 -2.85
C ARG A 191 -34.02 -21.40 -2.03
N LYS A 192 -34.84 -22.03 -1.18
CA LYS A 192 -35.80 -21.32 -0.32
C LYS A 192 -35.08 -20.34 0.61
N ASP A 193 -34.00 -20.79 1.24
CA ASP A 193 -33.20 -19.93 2.11
C ASP A 193 -32.49 -18.81 1.32
N THR A 194 -32.07 -19.12 0.08
CA THR A 194 -31.48 -18.13 -0.82
C THR A 194 -32.49 -17.05 -1.21
N GLU A 195 -33.71 -17.44 -1.57
CA GLU A 195 -34.81 -16.52 -1.89
C GLU A 195 -35.17 -15.63 -0.70
N ALA A 196 -35.24 -16.21 0.50
CA ALA A 196 -35.48 -15.46 1.73
C ALA A 196 -34.36 -14.43 2.00
N GLU A 197 -33.09 -14.79 1.81
CA GLU A 197 -31.97 -13.86 1.98
C GLU A 197 -31.95 -12.78 0.90
N LEU A 198 -32.29 -13.09 -0.35
CA LEU A 198 -32.42 -12.10 -1.42
C LEU A 198 -33.52 -11.08 -1.08
N LYS A 199 -34.70 -11.56 -0.67
CA LYS A 199 -35.81 -10.69 -0.27
C LYS A 199 -35.42 -9.79 0.89
N ARG A 200 -34.72 -10.33 1.90
CA ARG A 200 -34.21 -9.54 3.04
C ARG A 200 -33.24 -8.44 2.60
N LEU A 201 -32.37 -8.71 1.62
CA LEU A 201 -31.42 -7.73 1.10
C LEU A 201 -32.10 -6.67 0.23
N GLU A 202 -33.15 -7.03 -0.51
CA GLU A 202 -34.00 -6.08 -1.27
C GLU A 202 -34.78 -5.18 -0.30
N GLU A 203 -35.40 -5.73 0.73
CA GLU A 203 -36.12 -4.98 1.78
C GLU A 203 -35.20 -4.00 2.54
N GLN A 204 -33.90 -4.31 2.65
CA GLN A 204 -32.89 -3.44 3.25
C GLN A 204 -32.28 -2.43 2.27
N ASP A 205 -32.75 -2.39 1.03
CA ASP A 205 -32.23 -1.52 -0.03
C ASP A 205 -30.72 -1.71 -0.27
N ILE A 206 -30.24 -2.97 -0.16
CA ILE A 206 -28.85 -3.36 -0.43
C ILE A 206 -28.66 -3.80 -1.87
N ILE A 207 -29.66 -4.51 -2.41
CA ILE A 207 -29.66 -5.01 -3.77
C ILE A 207 -30.93 -4.57 -4.49
N GLU A 208 -30.85 -4.46 -5.81
CA GLU A 208 -31.98 -4.16 -6.69
C GLU A 208 -32.03 -5.12 -7.87
N ASN A 209 -33.23 -5.31 -8.40
CA ASN A 209 -33.43 -6.08 -9.63
C ASN A 209 -32.87 -5.32 -10.83
N VAL A 210 -32.36 -6.06 -11.81
CA VAL A 210 -31.77 -5.49 -13.01
C VAL A 210 -32.55 -5.93 -14.23
N GLU A 211 -32.97 -4.94 -15.03
CA GLU A 211 -33.61 -5.12 -16.32
C GLU A 211 -32.70 -4.54 -17.41
N GLY A 212 -32.68 -5.19 -18.58
CA GLY A 212 -31.90 -4.73 -19.74
C GLY A 212 -30.48 -5.33 -19.85
N PRO A 213 -29.67 -4.81 -20.80
CA PRO A 213 -28.36 -5.37 -21.12
C PRO A 213 -27.36 -5.14 -19.99
N THR A 214 -26.80 -6.23 -19.45
CA THR A 214 -25.82 -6.20 -18.35
C THR A 214 -24.46 -6.70 -18.84
N PRO A 215 -23.45 -5.81 -18.93
CA PRO A 215 -22.14 -6.20 -19.46
C PRO A 215 -21.33 -7.09 -18.49
N TRP A 216 -21.58 -6.95 -17.18
CA TRP A 216 -20.97 -7.77 -16.15
C TRP A 216 -22.00 -8.68 -15.54
N VAL A 217 -21.67 -9.96 -15.39
CA VAL A 217 -22.48 -10.90 -14.61
C VAL A 217 -21.55 -11.82 -13.85
N SER A 218 -21.64 -11.80 -12.51
CA SER A 218 -20.86 -12.67 -11.64
C SER A 218 -21.73 -13.80 -11.06
N PRO A 219 -21.21 -15.03 -10.92
CA PRO A 219 -21.96 -16.11 -10.30
C PRO A 219 -21.92 -15.97 -8.78
N ILE A 220 -22.90 -16.57 -8.11
CA ILE A 220 -22.94 -16.62 -6.65
C ILE A 220 -22.55 -18.00 -6.12
N VAL A 221 -22.01 -18.00 -4.91
CA VAL A 221 -21.78 -19.17 -4.07
C VAL A 221 -22.57 -18.97 -2.79
N VAL A 222 -23.47 -19.91 -2.51
CA VAL A 222 -24.33 -19.88 -1.33
C VAL A 222 -23.74 -20.81 -0.27
N ILE A 223 -23.44 -20.27 0.90
CA ILE A 223 -22.82 -21.01 2.00
C ILE A 223 -23.78 -21.04 3.19
N PRO A 224 -24.15 -22.21 3.75
CA PRO A 224 -24.97 -22.28 4.95
C PRO A 224 -24.27 -21.63 6.16
N LYS A 225 -25.00 -20.84 6.94
CA LYS A 225 -24.50 -20.26 8.20
C LYS A 225 -24.65 -21.28 9.33
N LYS A 226 -23.73 -21.27 10.30
CA LYS A 226 -23.83 -22.11 11.52
C LYS A 226 -25.06 -21.80 12.37
N THR A 227 -25.54 -20.55 12.31
CA THR A 227 -26.71 -20.06 13.06
C THR A 227 -28.04 -20.29 12.32
N GLY A 228 -28.04 -21.07 11.23
CA GLY A 228 -29.17 -21.18 10.32
C GLY A 228 -29.20 -20.08 9.24
N GLY A 229 -29.82 -20.38 8.10
CA GLY A 229 -29.87 -19.53 6.92
C GLY A 229 -28.62 -19.61 6.04
N VAL A 230 -28.51 -18.70 5.07
CA VAL A 230 -27.44 -18.71 4.07
C VAL A 230 -26.64 -17.40 4.02
N ARG A 231 -25.40 -17.49 3.53
CA ARG A 231 -24.53 -16.36 3.18
C ARG A 231 -24.33 -16.35 1.67
N LEU A 232 -24.64 -15.22 1.05
CA LEU A 232 -24.40 -14.96 -0.36
C LEU A 232 -22.97 -14.45 -0.56
N CYS A 233 -22.18 -15.17 -1.35
CA CYS A 233 -20.85 -14.75 -1.78
C CYS A 233 -20.84 -14.60 -3.30
N VAL A 234 -20.65 -13.39 -3.80
CA VAL A 234 -20.53 -13.14 -5.25
C VAL A 234 -19.07 -13.32 -5.67
N ASP A 235 -18.85 -14.07 -6.75
CA ASP A 235 -17.51 -14.33 -7.27
C ASP A 235 -17.00 -13.15 -8.11
N MET A 236 -16.47 -12.14 -7.41
CA MET A 236 -15.96 -10.90 -8.01
C MET A 236 -14.56 -11.03 -8.60
N ARG A 237 -13.95 -12.22 -8.68
CA ARG A 237 -12.55 -12.36 -9.13
C ARG A 237 -12.28 -11.72 -10.50
N ARG A 238 -13.15 -11.95 -11.48
CA ARG A 238 -13.02 -11.35 -12.83
C ARG A 238 -13.37 -9.86 -12.86
N ALA A 239 -14.35 -9.42 -12.07
CA ALA A 239 -14.70 -8.02 -11.97
C ALA A 239 -13.56 -7.21 -11.31
N ASN A 240 -12.91 -7.77 -10.28
CA ASN A 240 -11.79 -7.18 -9.55
C ASN A 240 -10.56 -6.91 -10.44
N GLU A 241 -10.37 -7.66 -11.52
CA GLU A 241 -9.30 -7.40 -12.50
C GLU A 241 -9.51 -6.09 -13.27
N ALA A 242 -10.77 -5.68 -13.46
CA ALA A 242 -11.16 -4.49 -14.20
C ALA A 242 -11.30 -3.24 -13.30
N ILE A 243 -11.56 -3.42 -12.01
CA ILE A 243 -11.70 -2.33 -11.04
C ILE A 243 -10.35 -1.62 -10.84
N LYS A 244 -10.33 -0.29 -11.01
CA LYS A 244 -9.20 0.53 -10.59
C LYS A 244 -9.17 0.61 -9.07
N ARG A 245 -8.13 0.04 -8.48
CA ARG A 245 -7.94 0.03 -7.03
C ARG A 245 -7.29 1.34 -6.58
N GLU A 246 -7.99 2.11 -5.77
CA GLU A 246 -7.41 3.16 -4.95
C GLU A 246 -6.53 2.51 -3.88
N ARG A 247 -5.31 3.01 -3.70
CA ARG A 247 -4.38 2.47 -2.71
C ARG A 247 -4.23 3.47 -1.58
N HIS A 248 -5.06 3.29 -0.55
CA HIS A 248 -4.93 4.04 0.68
C HIS A 248 -3.98 3.32 1.64
N PRO A 249 -3.12 4.05 2.37
CA PRO A 249 -2.25 3.44 3.36
C PRO A 249 -3.10 2.81 4.47
N MET A 250 -2.79 1.56 4.78
CA MET A 250 -3.38 0.85 5.91
C MET A 250 -2.42 0.97 7.10
N PRO A 251 -2.93 1.25 8.31
CA PRO A 251 -2.08 1.28 9.49
C PRO A 251 -1.46 -0.11 9.71
N THR A 252 -0.16 -0.11 9.96
CA THR A 252 0.58 -1.32 10.30
C THR A 252 0.33 -1.67 11.77
N LEU A 253 0.54 -2.94 12.13
CA LEU A 253 0.40 -3.38 13.52
C LEU A 253 1.31 -2.58 14.48
N GLU A 254 2.50 -2.19 14.03
CA GLU A 254 3.45 -1.44 14.86
C GLU A 254 3.00 0.01 15.09
N GLU A 255 2.40 0.66 14.10
CA GLU A 255 1.80 2.00 14.25
C GLU A 255 0.64 1.95 15.25
N VAL A 256 -0.26 0.98 15.09
CA VAL A 256 -1.37 0.74 16.03
C VAL A 256 -0.83 0.53 17.45
N ILE A 257 0.19 -0.32 17.62
CA ILE A 257 0.81 -0.55 18.93
C ILE A 257 1.36 0.73 19.56
N ASN A 258 2.00 1.57 18.75
CA ASN A 258 2.56 2.82 19.21
C ASN A 258 1.46 3.83 19.59
N GLU A 259 0.33 3.86 18.87
CA GLU A 259 -0.82 4.70 19.21
C GLU A 259 -1.49 4.28 20.52
N LEU A 260 -1.67 2.98 20.75
CA LEU A 260 -2.27 2.45 21.98
C LEU A 260 -1.35 2.53 23.21
N ASN A 261 -0.08 2.89 23.02
CA ASN A 261 0.93 2.93 24.08
C ASN A 261 0.54 3.85 25.25
N GLY A 262 0.65 3.33 26.47
CA GLY A 262 0.35 4.06 27.70
C GLY A 262 -1.14 4.19 28.03
N SER A 263 -2.02 3.62 27.19
CA SER A 263 -3.46 3.59 27.44
C SER A 263 -3.83 2.53 28.48
N LYS A 264 -4.83 2.82 29.30
CA LYS A 264 -5.32 1.92 30.36
C LYS A 264 -6.76 1.46 30.13
N PHE A 265 -7.56 2.27 29.46
CA PHE A 265 -8.96 1.99 29.18
C PHE A 265 -9.19 1.93 27.69
N PHE A 266 -9.97 0.95 27.26
CA PHE A 266 -10.23 0.64 25.86
C PHE A 266 -11.71 0.35 25.62
N SER A 267 -12.23 0.82 24.50
CA SER A 267 -13.51 0.40 23.93
C SER A 267 -13.32 -0.08 22.50
N ARG A 268 -14.01 -1.15 22.13
CA ARG A 268 -14.03 -1.66 20.75
C ARG A 268 -15.44 -1.54 20.21
N LEU A 269 -15.61 -0.81 19.12
CA LEU A 269 -16.88 -0.63 18.44
C LEU A 269 -16.91 -1.51 17.18
N ASP A 270 -17.89 -2.43 17.12
CA ASP A 270 -18.14 -3.31 15.96
C ASP A 270 -19.21 -2.67 15.07
N LEU A 271 -18.90 -2.46 13.80
CA LEU A 271 -19.83 -1.87 12.85
C LEU A 271 -20.79 -2.91 12.27
N LYS A 272 -22.09 -2.62 12.31
CA LYS A 272 -23.12 -3.53 11.79
C LYS A 272 -23.10 -3.55 10.27
N GLN A 273 -22.71 -4.68 9.67
CA GLN A 273 -22.62 -4.83 8.22
C GLN A 273 -21.82 -3.69 7.55
N ALA A 274 -20.64 -3.39 8.11
CA ALA A 274 -19.76 -2.27 7.76
C ALA A 274 -19.80 -1.84 6.29
N PHE A 275 -19.43 -2.72 5.34
CA PHE A 275 -19.39 -2.34 3.93
C PHE A 275 -20.75 -1.92 3.35
N HIS A 276 -21.86 -2.52 3.77
CA HIS A 276 -23.18 -2.14 3.26
C HIS A 276 -23.62 -0.74 3.72
N GLN A 277 -22.89 -0.09 4.63
CA GLN A 277 -23.20 1.28 5.02
C GLN A 277 -22.80 2.30 3.94
N ILE A 278 -21.86 1.97 3.06
CA ILE A 278 -21.42 2.83 1.96
C ILE A 278 -22.26 2.56 0.72
N GLU A 279 -22.81 3.62 0.12
CA GLU A 279 -23.54 3.54 -1.16
C GLU A 279 -22.57 3.55 -2.35
N LEU A 280 -22.89 2.76 -3.37
CA LEU A 280 -22.18 2.75 -4.64
C LEU A 280 -22.78 3.80 -5.58
N SER A 281 -21.90 4.51 -6.30
CA SER A 281 -22.35 5.38 -7.39
C SER A 281 -23.14 4.57 -8.43
N GLU A 282 -24.16 5.17 -9.03
CA GLU A 282 -25.04 4.48 -10.00
C GLU A 282 -24.24 3.88 -11.16
N GLU A 283 -23.23 4.62 -11.64
CA GLU A 283 -22.29 4.16 -12.65
C GLU A 283 -21.49 2.95 -12.23
N SER A 284 -21.27 2.69 -10.94
CA SER A 284 -20.46 1.55 -10.47
C SER A 284 -21.29 0.29 -10.21
N ARG A 285 -22.60 0.44 -10.03
CA ARG A 285 -23.52 -0.67 -9.68
C ARG A 285 -23.55 -1.76 -10.74
N HIS A 286 -23.35 -1.42 -12.01
CA HIS A 286 -23.39 -2.41 -13.09
C HIS A 286 -22.28 -3.48 -12.94
N ILE A 287 -21.14 -3.15 -12.34
CA ILE A 287 -20.01 -4.07 -12.12
C ILE A 287 -20.37 -5.17 -11.10
N THR A 288 -21.26 -4.86 -10.16
CA THR A 288 -21.65 -5.75 -9.06
C THR A 288 -22.84 -6.65 -9.41
N THR A 289 -23.25 -6.67 -10.68
CA THR A 289 -24.37 -7.51 -11.15
C THR A 289 -24.05 -8.99 -10.99
N PHE A 290 -24.99 -9.75 -10.45
CA PHE A 290 -24.87 -11.18 -10.22
C PHE A 290 -26.13 -11.94 -10.64
N ALA A 291 -25.95 -13.22 -10.98
CA ALA A 291 -27.02 -14.10 -11.45
C ALA A 291 -27.45 -15.12 -10.39
N THR A 292 -28.76 -15.18 -10.14
CA THR A 292 -29.41 -16.20 -9.29
C THR A 292 -30.40 -17.02 -10.11
N HIS A 293 -31.03 -18.04 -9.50
CA HIS A 293 -32.09 -18.82 -10.15
C HIS A 293 -33.41 -18.05 -10.30
N VAL A 294 -33.54 -16.91 -9.61
CA VAL A 294 -34.73 -16.02 -9.64
C VAL A 294 -34.54 -14.86 -10.62
N GLY A 295 -33.31 -14.57 -11.05
CA GLY A 295 -33.02 -13.50 -12.00
C GLY A 295 -31.69 -12.78 -11.72
N LEU A 296 -31.50 -11.66 -12.41
CA LEU A 296 -30.32 -10.79 -12.24
C LEU A 296 -30.58 -9.71 -11.19
N ARG A 297 -29.59 -9.49 -10.33
CA ARG A 297 -29.61 -8.45 -9.30
C ARG A 297 -28.26 -7.74 -9.26
N ARG A 298 -28.23 -6.50 -8.78
CA ARG A 298 -26.98 -5.75 -8.54
C ARG A 298 -26.99 -5.12 -7.17
N TYR A 299 -25.80 -4.84 -6.63
CA TYR A 299 -25.66 -4.16 -5.35
C TYR A 299 -25.75 -2.65 -5.53
N LYS A 300 -26.57 -2.01 -4.68
CA LYS A 300 -26.59 -0.54 -4.49
C LYS A 300 -25.55 -0.07 -3.48
N ARG A 301 -25.17 -0.95 -2.54
CA ARG A 301 -24.23 -0.67 -1.44
C ARG A 301 -22.95 -1.48 -1.61
N LEU A 302 -21.85 -1.01 -1.04
CA LEU A 302 -20.55 -1.68 -1.13
C LEU A 302 -20.65 -3.10 -0.56
N MET A 303 -20.13 -4.06 -1.31
CA MET A 303 -20.27 -5.49 -1.03
C MET A 303 -18.94 -6.13 -0.67
N PHE A 304 -19.02 -7.22 0.09
CA PHE A 304 -17.87 -8.08 0.35
C PHE A 304 -17.36 -8.72 -0.95
N GLY A 305 -16.05 -8.86 -1.07
CA GLY A 305 -15.39 -9.50 -2.21
C GLY A 305 -14.83 -8.54 -3.26
N ILE A 306 -15.14 -7.24 -3.18
CA ILE A 306 -14.45 -6.22 -3.99
C ILE A 306 -13.05 -5.97 -3.41
N ASN A 307 -12.02 -6.00 -4.26
CA ASN A 307 -10.62 -5.88 -3.84
C ASN A 307 -10.24 -4.55 -3.16
N ALA A 308 -10.93 -3.47 -3.51
CA ALA A 308 -10.70 -2.11 -2.99
C ALA A 308 -11.61 -1.76 -1.79
N ALA A 309 -12.57 -2.62 -1.43
CA ALA A 309 -13.59 -2.30 -0.42
C ALA A 309 -12.98 -1.99 0.96
N SER A 310 -12.01 -2.81 1.41
CA SER A 310 -11.38 -2.63 2.72
C SER A 310 -10.59 -1.32 2.83
N GLU A 311 -9.87 -0.94 1.78
CA GLU A 311 -9.06 0.30 1.78
C GLU A 311 -9.94 1.55 1.72
N LEU A 312 -11.00 1.52 0.90
CA LEU A 312 -11.98 2.60 0.84
C LEU A 312 -12.69 2.77 2.19
N PHE A 313 -13.08 1.65 2.80
CA PHE A 313 -13.76 1.67 4.09
C PHE A 313 -12.83 2.17 5.21
N GLN A 314 -11.58 1.71 5.23
CA GLN A 314 -10.55 2.23 6.14
C GLN A 314 -10.41 3.74 6.00
N HIS A 315 -10.26 4.22 4.75
CA HIS A 315 -10.05 5.64 4.48
C HIS A 315 -11.25 6.48 4.92
N HIS A 316 -12.47 6.02 4.62
CA HIS A 316 -13.69 6.71 4.98
C HIS A 316 -13.88 6.82 6.51
N LEU A 317 -13.66 5.73 7.24
CA LEU A 317 -13.72 5.77 8.71
C LEU A 317 -12.61 6.62 9.31
N ASN A 318 -11.40 6.57 8.74
CA ASN A 318 -10.30 7.43 9.18
C ASN A 318 -10.68 8.91 9.01
N GLN A 319 -11.26 9.30 7.87
CA GLN A 319 -11.77 10.67 7.67
C GLN A 319 -12.84 11.07 8.69
N ILE A 320 -13.70 10.15 9.12
CA ILE A 320 -14.73 10.42 10.13
C ILE A 320 -14.10 10.66 11.51
N LEU A 321 -13.05 9.91 11.86
CA LEU A 321 -12.43 9.88 13.19
C LEU A 321 -11.15 10.71 13.32
N HIS A 322 -10.66 11.33 12.23
CA HIS A 322 -9.31 11.91 12.13
C HIS A 322 -8.98 12.97 13.19
N ASP A 323 -9.98 13.65 13.73
CA ASP A 323 -9.83 14.74 14.71
C ASP A 323 -9.97 14.26 16.17
N ILE A 324 -10.34 13.00 16.38
CA ILE A 324 -10.51 12.43 17.71
C ILE A 324 -9.20 11.76 18.13
N GLN A 325 -8.45 12.44 18.99
CA GLN A 325 -7.28 11.86 19.62
C GLN A 325 -7.70 10.67 20.50
N GLY A 326 -7.08 9.51 20.30
CA GLY A 326 -7.45 8.28 21.02
C GLY A 326 -8.53 7.44 20.33
N ALA A 327 -8.80 7.66 19.04
CA ALA A 327 -9.64 6.80 18.21
C ALA A 327 -8.86 6.34 16.98
N THR A 328 -8.76 5.02 16.79
CA THR A 328 -8.11 4.39 15.64
C THR A 328 -9.04 3.36 15.03
N ASN A 329 -9.02 3.22 13.71
CA ASN A 329 -9.79 2.18 13.02
C ASN A 329 -8.87 1.20 12.29
N TYR A 330 -9.31 -0.06 12.21
CA TYR A 330 -8.76 -1.06 11.31
C TYR A 330 -9.88 -1.78 10.59
N ILE A 331 -10.06 -1.44 9.32
CA ILE A 331 -11.17 -1.85 8.45
C ILE A 331 -12.49 -1.55 9.15
N ASP A 332 -13.15 -2.56 9.71
CA ASP A 332 -14.48 -2.50 10.33
C ASP A 332 -14.46 -2.43 11.86
N ASP A 333 -13.31 -2.60 12.49
CA ASP A 333 -13.14 -2.47 13.92
C ASP A 333 -12.63 -1.07 14.28
N VAL A 334 -13.34 -0.36 15.14
CA VAL A 334 -12.90 0.92 15.72
C VAL A 334 -12.48 0.69 17.17
N ILE A 335 -11.30 1.16 17.54
CA ILE A 335 -10.77 1.11 18.90
C ILE A 335 -10.64 2.53 19.44
N ILE A 336 -11.24 2.75 20.62
CA ILE A 336 -11.13 3.98 21.38
C ILE A 336 -10.30 3.69 22.62
N PHE A 337 -9.39 4.58 22.97
CA PHE A 337 -8.47 4.40 24.08
C PHE A 337 -8.19 5.71 24.81
N GLY A 338 -7.74 5.57 26.06
CA GLY A 338 -7.34 6.70 26.90
C GLY A 338 -6.44 6.26 28.06
N LYS A 339 -5.64 7.20 28.57
CA LYS A 339 -4.73 6.96 29.71
C LYS A 339 -5.50 6.98 31.02
N THR A 340 -6.51 7.84 31.12
CA THR A 340 -7.45 7.89 32.24
C THR A 340 -8.87 7.52 31.80
N ARG A 341 -9.75 7.26 32.76
CA ARG A 341 -11.14 6.90 32.47
C ARG A 341 -11.88 8.09 31.85
N GLU A 342 -11.63 9.29 32.34
CA GLU A 342 -12.26 10.53 31.91
C GLU A 342 -11.84 10.90 30.48
N GLU A 343 -10.56 10.72 30.16
CA GLU A 343 -10.05 10.90 28.80
C GLU A 343 -10.72 9.91 27.83
N HIS A 344 -10.74 8.64 28.21
CA HIS A 344 -11.39 7.59 27.42
C HIS A 344 -12.88 7.88 27.19
N ASP A 345 -13.62 8.24 28.25
CA ASP A 345 -15.07 8.44 28.15
C ASP A 345 -15.41 9.68 27.31
N ARG A 346 -14.59 10.74 27.36
CA ARG A 346 -14.69 11.89 26.47
C ARG A 346 -14.42 11.51 25.00
N ASN A 347 -13.38 10.72 24.73
CA ASN A 347 -13.04 10.26 23.38
C ASN A 347 -14.13 9.34 22.82
N LEU A 348 -14.69 8.47 23.67
CA LEU A 348 -15.77 7.58 23.32
C LEU A 348 -17.04 8.35 22.97
N GLN A 349 -17.41 9.35 23.78
CA GLN A 349 -18.57 10.18 23.50
C GLN A 349 -18.40 10.93 22.17
N ALA A 350 -17.24 11.57 21.95
CA ALA A 350 -16.95 12.24 20.69
C ALA A 350 -17.03 11.30 19.48
N ALA A 351 -16.52 10.07 19.60
CA ALA A 351 -16.59 9.08 18.54
C ALA A 351 -18.03 8.63 18.27
N LEU A 352 -18.82 8.38 19.31
CA LEU A 352 -20.23 8.00 19.16
C LEU A 352 -21.07 9.12 18.53
N ASP A 353 -20.87 10.37 18.95
CA ASP A 353 -21.55 11.53 18.39
C ASP A 353 -21.22 11.67 16.90
N ARG A 354 -19.95 11.54 16.53
CA ARG A 354 -19.51 11.65 15.12
C ARG A 354 -20.04 10.50 14.25
N LEU A 355 -20.04 9.28 14.79
CA LEU A 355 -20.62 8.13 14.12
C LEU A 355 -22.14 8.31 13.93
N GLN A 356 -22.83 8.86 14.92
CA GLN A 356 -24.25 9.17 14.86
C GLN A 356 -24.57 10.26 13.83
N GLU A 357 -23.80 11.35 13.81
CA GLU A 357 -23.93 12.44 12.82
C GLU A 357 -23.77 11.93 11.38
N ARG A 358 -22.84 10.99 11.17
CA ARG A 358 -22.58 10.36 9.87
C ARG A 358 -23.50 9.17 9.57
N GLY A 359 -24.40 8.80 10.49
CA GLY A 359 -25.34 7.71 10.31
C GLY A 359 -24.71 6.31 10.29
N VAL A 360 -23.51 6.14 10.86
CA VAL A 360 -22.81 4.87 10.96
C VAL A 360 -23.45 4.00 12.04
N LYS A 361 -23.83 2.77 11.70
CA LYS A 361 -24.54 1.86 12.59
C LYS A 361 -23.60 0.89 13.29
N LEU A 362 -23.71 0.83 14.62
CA LEU A 362 -22.96 -0.10 15.47
C LEU A 362 -23.77 -1.34 15.82
N ASN A 363 -23.08 -2.42 16.15
CA ASN A 363 -23.64 -3.66 16.64
C ASN A 363 -23.42 -3.78 18.15
N LYS A 364 -24.45 -3.42 18.92
CA LYS A 364 -24.38 -3.34 20.38
C LYS A 364 -23.86 -4.62 21.04
N ASP A 365 -24.25 -5.79 20.54
CA ASP A 365 -23.92 -7.09 21.16
C ASP A 365 -22.43 -7.46 21.04
N LYS A 366 -21.72 -6.86 20.09
CA LYS A 366 -20.28 -7.12 19.84
C LYS A 366 -19.37 -5.99 20.29
N CYS A 367 -19.94 -4.85 20.65
CA CYS A 367 -19.20 -3.72 21.19
C CYS A 367 -18.74 -4.01 22.62
N LEU A 368 -17.54 -3.55 22.94
CA LEU A 368 -16.96 -3.63 24.27
C LEU A 368 -16.66 -2.20 24.73
N PHE A 369 -17.05 -1.85 25.96
CA PHE A 369 -16.90 -0.49 26.47
C PHE A 369 -16.07 -0.44 27.77
N GLY A 370 -15.08 0.45 27.81
CA GLY A 370 -14.33 0.81 29.01
C GLY A 370 -13.59 -0.35 29.70
N ALA A 371 -13.11 -1.32 28.94
CA ALA A 371 -12.35 -2.46 29.43
C ALA A 371 -10.88 -2.10 29.66
N GLN A 372 -10.23 -2.74 30.65
CA GLN A 372 -8.79 -2.57 30.90
C GLN A 372 -7.91 -3.42 29.96
N LYS A 373 -8.51 -4.43 29.33
CA LYS A 373 -7.87 -5.28 28.33
C LYS A 373 -8.81 -5.41 27.14
N VAL A 374 -8.25 -5.29 25.94
CA VAL A 374 -9.01 -5.40 24.69
C VAL A 374 -8.29 -6.30 23.71
N THR A 375 -9.05 -7.11 22.98
CA THR A 375 -8.52 -7.90 21.87
C THR A 375 -8.73 -7.15 20.57
N PHE A 376 -7.62 -6.81 19.91
CA PHE A 376 -7.60 -6.05 18.66
C PHE A 376 -6.49 -6.61 17.75
N LEU A 377 -6.75 -6.79 16.46
CA LEU A 377 -5.81 -7.42 15.50
C LEU A 377 -5.27 -8.80 15.95
N GLY A 378 -6.04 -9.51 16.80
CA GLY A 378 -5.65 -10.77 17.41
C GLY A 378 -4.45 -10.70 18.36
N HIS A 379 -4.26 -9.53 18.97
CA HIS A 379 -3.42 -9.28 20.13
C HIS A 379 -4.29 -8.75 21.27
N VAL A 380 -3.90 -9.04 22.51
CA VAL A 380 -4.53 -8.46 23.69
C VAL A 380 -3.68 -7.30 24.17
N PHE A 381 -4.27 -6.11 24.13
CA PHE A 381 -3.68 -4.89 24.65
C PHE A 381 -4.12 -4.70 26.10
N GLY A 382 -3.18 -4.36 26.97
CA GLY A 382 -3.46 -3.94 28.34
C GLY A 382 -2.49 -2.84 28.78
N GLU A 383 -2.57 -2.44 30.05
CA GLU A 383 -1.74 -1.38 30.64
C GLU A 383 -0.22 -1.66 30.53
N TYR A 384 0.20 -2.88 30.82
CA TYR A 384 1.63 -3.25 30.93
C TYR A 384 2.27 -3.70 29.62
N GLY A 385 1.46 -3.91 28.57
CA GLY A 385 1.97 -4.40 27.30
C GLY A 385 0.96 -5.19 26.47
N ILE A 386 1.53 -5.96 25.55
CA ILE A 386 0.82 -6.70 24.52
C ILE A 386 1.01 -8.18 24.74
N HIS A 387 -0.08 -8.93 24.59
CA HIS A 387 -0.10 -10.38 24.66
C HIS A 387 -0.69 -10.99 23.39
N LEU A 388 -0.44 -12.28 23.21
CA LEU A 388 -1.15 -13.08 22.23
C LEU A 388 -2.58 -13.37 22.69
N GLU A 389 -3.51 -13.37 21.74
CA GLU A 389 -4.90 -13.75 22.01
C GLU A 389 -4.99 -15.21 22.48
N PRO A 390 -5.63 -15.49 23.64
CA PRO A 390 -5.72 -16.84 24.19
C PRO A 390 -6.34 -17.86 23.23
N GLN A 391 -7.29 -17.43 22.39
CA GLN A 391 -7.88 -18.31 21.38
C GLN A 391 -6.87 -18.75 20.33
N LYS A 392 -5.98 -17.84 19.87
CA LYS A 392 -4.90 -18.20 18.94
C LYS A 392 -3.89 -19.14 19.59
N ILE A 393 -3.55 -18.90 20.86
CA ILE A 393 -2.67 -19.80 21.62
C ILE A 393 -3.31 -21.19 21.70
N LYS A 394 -4.60 -21.27 22.03
CA LYS A 394 -5.34 -22.53 22.11
C LYS A 394 -5.36 -23.28 20.78
N CYS A 395 -5.64 -22.58 19.67
CA CYS A 395 -5.60 -23.19 18.34
C CYS A 395 -4.22 -23.75 17.99
N VAL A 396 -3.13 -23.08 18.41
CA VAL A 396 -1.76 -23.58 18.18
C VAL A 396 -1.41 -24.73 19.12
N SER A 397 -1.83 -24.69 20.39
CA SER A 397 -1.57 -25.78 21.34
C SER A 397 -2.29 -27.07 20.95
N GLU A 398 -3.50 -26.95 20.40
CA GLU A 398 -4.31 -28.07 19.90
C GLU A 398 -3.97 -28.47 18.45
N ALA A 399 -3.10 -27.72 17.77
CA ALA A 399 -2.71 -28.03 16.41
C ALA A 399 -1.99 -29.39 16.33
N THR A 400 -2.41 -30.20 15.37
CA THR A 400 -1.80 -31.48 15.03
C THR A 400 -0.59 -31.28 14.11
N ALA A 401 0.31 -32.26 14.10
CA ALA A 401 1.49 -32.23 13.24
C ALA A 401 1.06 -32.15 11.75
N PRO A 402 1.59 -31.20 10.98
CA PRO A 402 1.31 -31.09 9.55
C PRO A 402 1.65 -32.38 8.78
N THR A 403 0.73 -32.87 7.96
CA THR A 403 0.92 -34.09 7.16
C THR A 403 1.33 -33.82 5.71
N ASN A 404 1.29 -32.56 5.27
CA ASN A 404 1.62 -32.18 3.91
C ASN A 404 2.26 -30.77 3.83
N ILE A 405 2.89 -30.48 2.68
CA ILE A 405 3.58 -29.21 2.44
C ILE A 405 2.64 -28.00 2.57
N ALA A 406 1.39 -28.12 2.14
CA ALA A 406 0.42 -27.03 2.24
C ALA A 406 0.06 -26.73 3.71
N ALA A 407 -0.08 -27.75 4.54
CA ALA A 407 -0.31 -27.64 5.98
C ALA A 407 0.89 -27.01 6.68
N VAL A 408 2.13 -27.39 6.33
CA VAL A 408 3.34 -26.74 6.86
C VAL A 408 3.39 -25.27 6.48
N ARG A 409 3.11 -24.92 5.21
CA ARG A 409 3.07 -23.52 4.77
C ARG A 409 2.00 -22.71 5.50
N SER A 410 0.82 -23.31 5.70
CA SER A 410 -0.26 -22.69 6.47
C SER A 410 0.15 -22.46 7.93
N PHE A 411 0.77 -23.46 8.57
CA PHE A 411 1.24 -23.37 9.95
C PHE A 411 2.37 -22.34 10.11
N LEU A 412 3.35 -22.33 9.20
CA LEU A 412 4.42 -21.32 9.18
C LEU A 412 3.86 -19.92 8.93
N GLY A 413 2.88 -19.75 8.04
CA GLY A 413 2.23 -18.47 7.81
C GLY A 413 1.53 -17.93 9.07
N MET A 414 0.80 -18.78 9.77
CA MET A 414 0.14 -18.43 11.04
C MET A 414 1.16 -18.09 12.14
N THR A 415 2.20 -18.91 12.30
CA THR A 415 3.22 -18.69 13.34
C THR A 415 4.14 -17.51 13.03
N GLN A 416 4.32 -17.15 11.75
CA GLN A 416 5.05 -15.97 11.33
C GLN A 416 4.35 -14.68 11.80
N TYR A 417 3.01 -14.64 11.79
CA TYR A 417 2.23 -13.49 12.30
C TYR A 417 2.53 -13.20 13.78
N VAL A 418 2.74 -14.26 14.57
CA VAL A 418 3.06 -14.19 16.01
C VAL A 418 4.55 -14.28 16.31
N SER A 419 5.41 -14.31 15.29
CA SER A 419 6.87 -14.47 15.44
C SER A 419 7.52 -13.36 16.27
N ARG A 420 6.87 -12.20 16.39
CA ARG A 420 7.33 -11.11 17.27
C ARG A 420 7.47 -11.53 18.72
N PHE A 421 6.73 -12.54 19.20
CA PHE A 421 6.76 -13.05 20.57
C PHE A 421 7.77 -14.19 20.78
N ILE A 422 8.43 -14.67 19.71
CA ILE A 422 9.26 -15.87 19.74
C ILE A 422 10.73 -15.51 19.52
N ARG A 423 11.56 -15.76 20.53
CA ARG A 423 13.02 -15.67 20.40
C ARG A 423 13.54 -16.74 19.43
N GLY A 424 14.33 -16.33 18.44
CA GLY A 424 15.00 -17.28 17.54
C GLY A 424 14.08 -18.04 16.58
N TYR A 425 12.92 -17.49 16.22
CA TYR A 425 11.92 -18.15 15.35
C TYR A 425 12.50 -18.77 14.07
N ALA A 426 13.43 -18.11 13.39
CA ALA A 426 14.05 -18.62 12.16
C ALA A 426 14.88 -19.89 12.40
N THR A 427 15.58 -19.98 13.52
CA THR A 427 16.35 -21.17 13.90
C THR A 427 15.40 -22.33 14.22
N ILE A 428 14.37 -22.09 15.04
CA ILE A 428 13.37 -23.10 15.42
C ILE A 428 12.65 -23.65 14.18
N THR A 429 12.24 -22.77 13.27
CA THR A 429 11.47 -23.16 12.08
C THR A 429 12.30 -23.68 10.92
N GLU A 430 13.63 -23.74 11.04
CA GLU A 430 14.51 -24.20 9.96
C GLU A 430 14.10 -25.59 9.43
N PRO A 431 13.90 -26.63 10.28
CA PRO A 431 13.59 -27.97 9.80
C PRO A 431 12.23 -28.02 9.08
N LEU A 432 11.28 -27.20 9.52
CA LEU A 432 9.95 -27.08 8.91
C LEU A 432 10.02 -26.33 7.58
N ARG A 433 10.83 -25.28 7.48
CA ARG A 433 11.03 -24.52 6.24
C ARG A 433 11.72 -25.37 5.18
N MET A 434 12.63 -26.28 5.57
CA MET A 434 13.28 -27.21 4.65
C MET A 434 12.27 -28.13 3.93
N LEU A 435 11.21 -28.59 4.60
CA LEU A 435 10.13 -29.38 4.00
C LEU A 435 9.34 -28.63 2.91
N THR A 436 9.40 -27.30 2.89
CA THR A 436 8.67 -26.51 1.89
C THR A 436 9.43 -26.32 0.57
N LYS A 437 10.71 -26.71 0.53
CA LYS A 437 11.57 -26.63 -0.65
C LYS A 437 11.20 -27.73 -1.64
N LYS A 438 11.09 -27.37 -2.93
CA LYS A 438 10.72 -28.31 -4.01
C LYS A 438 11.72 -29.47 -4.21
N THR A 439 12.95 -29.30 -3.73
CA THR A 439 14.05 -30.24 -3.95
C THR A 439 14.14 -31.36 -2.93
N GLN A 440 13.34 -31.32 -1.85
CA GLN A 440 13.42 -32.28 -0.75
C GLN A 440 12.19 -33.20 -0.73
N PRO A 441 12.37 -34.53 -0.57
CA PRO A 441 11.25 -35.44 -0.33
C PRO A 441 10.60 -35.12 1.02
N TRP A 442 9.29 -35.33 1.10
CA TRP A 442 8.56 -35.12 2.35
C TRP A 442 8.93 -36.21 3.37
N THR A 443 9.64 -35.84 4.43
CA THR A 443 9.98 -36.72 5.54
C THR A 443 9.76 -36.02 6.87
N TRP A 444 8.79 -36.49 7.65
CA TRP A 444 8.56 -35.98 9.00
C TRP A 444 9.34 -36.83 10.01
N GLY A 445 10.51 -36.35 10.41
CA GLY A 445 11.37 -37.02 11.37
C GLY A 445 11.37 -36.34 12.74
N LYS A 446 12.27 -36.81 13.61
CA LYS A 446 12.48 -36.24 14.95
C LYS A 446 12.82 -34.73 14.92
N PRO A 447 13.71 -34.22 14.03
CA PRO A 447 14.02 -32.79 13.99
C PRO A 447 12.81 -31.90 13.67
N GLN A 448 11.89 -32.36 12.83
CA GLN A 448 10.67 -31.63 12.49
C GLN A 448 9.67 -31.65 13.63
N GLN A 449 9.53 -32.80 14.30
CA GLN A 449 8.67 -32.93 15.47
C GLN A 449 9.16 -32.06 16.62
N ASP A 450 10.46 -32.11 16.93
CA ASP A 450 11.08 -31.30 17.98
C ASP A 450 10.92 -29.81 17.70
N ALA A 451 11.11 -29.37 16.44
CA ALA A 451 10.87 -27.99 16.02
C ALA A 451 9.40 -27.57 16.17
N PHE A 452 8.46 -28.45 15.83
CA PHE A 452 7.03 -28.21 15.97
C PHE A 452 6.63 -28.06 17.45
N ASP A 453 7.08 -28.96 18.30
CA ASP A 453 6.76 -28.95 19.74
C ASP A 453 7.45 -27.78 20.46
N GLN A 454 8.69 -27.45 20.09
CA GLN A 454 9.40 -26.27 20.60
C GLN A 454 8.66 -24.99 20.24
N LEU A 455 8.14 -24.88 19.01
CA LEU A 455 7.37 -23.69 18.60
C LEU A 455 6.04 -23.57 19.34
N LYS A 456 5.35 -24.69 19.58
CA LYS A 456 4.14 -24.73 20.42
C LYS A 456 4.44 -24.28 21.84
N SER A 457 5.49 -24.83 22.45
CA SER A 457 5.93 -24.44 23.80
C SER A 457 6.31 -22.96 23.89
N ALA A 458 7.03 -22.43 22.89
CA ALA A 458 7.41 -21.02 22.85
C ALA A 458 6.19 -20.08 22.76
N LEU A 459 5.12 -20.49 22.08
CA LEU A 459 3.89 -19.71 21.97
C LEU A 459 3.02 -19.78 23.21
N THR A 460 2.93 -20.94 23.86
CA THR A 460 2.20 -21.10 25.13
C THR A 460 2.89 -20.33 26.26
N ASN A 461 4.22 -20.32 26.28
CA ASN A 461 5.03 -19.62 27.28
C ASN A 461 5.39 -18.19 26.87
N ALA A 462 4.77 -17.64 25.83
CA ALA A 462 5.05 -16.30 25.36
C ALA A 462 4.71 -15.27 26.45
N GLY A 463 5.74 -14.56 26.93
CA GLY A 463 5.61 -13.50 27.92
C GLY A 463 4.99 -12.22 27.34
N VAL A 464 4.72 -11.27 28.24
CA VAL A 464 4.21 -9.94 27.89
C VAL A 464 5.30 -9.16 27.17
N MET A 465 4.96 -8.55 26.03
CA MET A 465 5.85 -7.58 25.39
C MET A 465 5.50 -6.19 25.88
N SER A 466 6.48 -5.45 26.37
CA SER A 466 6.28 -4.08 26.84
C SER A 466 6.15 -3.12 25.67
N TYR A 467 5.43 -2.02 25.87
CA TYR A 467 5.38 -0.95 24.88
C TYR A 467 6.71 -0.20 24.79
N PHE A 468 7.00 0.29 23.59
CA PHE A 468 8.19 1.08 23.32
C PHE A 468 8.06 2.49 23.88
N ASP A 469 9.07 2.99 24.58
CA ASP A 469 9.09 4.36 25.11
C ASP A 469 10.26 5.15 24.49
N PRO A 470 10.00 6.18 23.68
CA PRO A 470 11.06 6.97 23.03
C PRO A 470 12.02 7.65 24.02
N SER A 471 11.60 7.88 25.27
CA SER A 471 12.43 8.54 26.29
C SER A 471 13.43 7.60 26.98
N LYS A 472 13.28 6.28 26.79
CA LYS A 472 14.10 5.28 27.48
C LYS A 472 15.30 4.84 26.62
N PRO A 473 16.46 4.55 27.25
CA PRO A 473 17.59 3.96 26.55
C PRO A 473 17.18 2.65 25.89
N THR A 474 17.49 2.54 24.60
CA THR A 474 17.15 1.38 23.78
C THR A 474 18.39 0.54 23.53
N GLU A 475 18.25 -0.76 23.71
CA GLU A 475 19.30 -1.74 23.49
C GLU A 475 18.85 -2.78 22.47
N ILE A 476 19.77 -3.19 21.60
CA ILE A 476 19.56 -4.28 20.65
C ILE A 476 20.59 -5.35 20.94
N ILE A 477 20.09 -6.52 21.33
CA ILE A 477 20.90 -7.72 21.47
C ILE A 477 20.81 -8.48 20.16
N VAL A 478 21.93 -8.71 19.50
CA VAL A 478 21.99 -9.45 18.22
C VAL A 478 22.71 -10.78 18.39
N ASP A 479 22.36 -11.73 17.54
CA ASP A 479 22.98 -13.06 17.48
C ASP A 479 22.81 -13.62 16.05
N ALA A 480 23.80 -14.35 15.54
CA ALA A 480 23.74 -15.02 14.26
C ALA A 480 24.05 -16.52 14.35
N SER A 481 23.10 -17.34 13.91
CA SER A 481 23.29 -18.77 13.75
C SER A 481 23.62 -19.15 12.30
N PRO A 482 24.08 -20.39 12.04
CA PRO A 482 24.31 -20.87 10.67
C PRO A 482 23.09 -20.86 9.76
N CYS A 483 21.88 -20.79 10.33
CA CYS A 483 20.62 -20.87 9.58
C CYS A 483 19.74 -19.62 9.70
N GLY A 484 20.02 -18.71 10.63
CA GLY A 484 19.18 -17.55 10.89
C GLY A 484 19.86 -16.45 11.69
N LEU A 485 19.29 -15.26 11.60
CA LEU A 485 19.67 -14.08 12.35
C LEU A 485 18.64 -13.88 13.46
N GLY A 486 19.10 -13.62 14.68
CA GLY A 486 18.31 -13.26 15.84
C GLY A 486 18.56 -11.82 16.26
N ALA A 487 17.55 -11.18 16.84
CA ALA A 487 17.74 -10.02 17.69
C ALA A 487 16.60 -9.85 18.69
N ILE A 488 16.89 -9.09 19.73
CA ILE A 488 15.95 -8.69 20.76
C ILE A 488 16.06 -7.18 20.90
N LEU A 489 14.93 -6.48 20.74
CA LEU A 489 14.82 -5.07 21.07
C LEU A 489 14.37 -4.96 22.52
N THR A 490 15.20 -4.34 23.38
CA THR A 490 14.95 -4.22 24.82
C THR A 490 15.05 -2.78 25.29
N GLN A 491 14.31 -2.47 26.36
CA GLN A 491 14.41 -1.21 27.09
C GLN A 491 14.40 -1.47 28.59
N LYS A 492 15.47 -1.08 29.30
CA LYS A 492 15.65 -1.32 30.74
C LYS A 492 15.38 -2.79 31.16
N GLY A 493 15.81 -3.76 30.35
CA GLY A 493 15.60 -5.19 30.61
C GLY A 493 14.23 -5.76 30.20
N HIS A 494 13.29 -4.92 29.74
CA HIS A 494 12.01 -5.37 29.19
C HIS A 494 12.10 -5.60 27.68
N VAL A 495 11.50 -6.68 27.20
CA VAL A 495 11.48 -7.01 25.77
C VAL A 495 10.33 -6.29 25.07
N ILE A 496 10.67 -5.53 24.02
CA ILE A 496 9.72 -4.83 23.16
C ILE A 496 9.32 -5.70 21.97
N CYS A 497 10.31 -6.31 21.30
CA CYS A 497 10.09 -7.10 20.10
C CYS A 497 11.22 -8.10 19.85
N TYR A 498 10.88 -9.33 19.45
CA TYR A 498 11.84 -10.29 18.90
C TYR A 498 11.94 -10.15 17.39
N GLY A 499 13.17 -10.07 16.90
CA GLY A 499 13.50 -10.10 15.50
C GLY A 499 14.09 -11.45 15.13
N SER A 500 13.44 -12.20 14.22
CA SER A 500 14.10 -13.33 13.57
C SER A 500 13.99 -13.26 12.04
N ARG A 501 15.01 -13.77 11.34
CA ARG A 501 15.07 -13.85 9.86
C ARG A 501 15.93 -15.05 9.47
N ALA A 502 15.47 -15.80 8.49
CA ALA A 502 16.26 -16.85 7.85
C ALA A 502 17.38 -16.30 6.96
N LEU A 503 18.53 -16.97 6.95
CA LEU A 503 19.57 -16.70 5.96
C LEU A 503 19.15 -17.18 4.58
N THR A 504 19.50 -16.41 3.55
CA THR A 504 19.45 -16.86 2.15
C THR A 504 20.58 -17.87 1.88
N GLN A 505 20.49 -18.60 0.77
CA GLN A 505 21.54 -19.55 0.35
C GLN A 505 22.91 -18.88 0.11
N VAL A 506 22.92 -17.59 -0.23
CA VAL A 506 24.17 -16.83 -0.38
C VAL A 506 24.71 -16.46 1.01
N GLU A 507 23.86 -15.89 1.87
CA GLU A 507 24.27 -15.46 3.21
C GLU A 507 24.67 -16.64 4.12
N SER A 508 24.11 -17.84 3.89
CA SER A 508 24.52 -19.05 4.63
C SER A 508 25.96 -19.47 4.34
N ARG A 509 26.59 -18.96 3.28
CA ARG A 509 28.01 -19.19 2.96
C ARG A 509 28.95 -18.13 3.52
N TYR A 510 28.41 -17.11 4.19
CA TYR A 510 29.22 -16.07 4.81
C TYR A 510 29.97 -16.62 6.03
N SER A 511 31.11 -16.02 6.33
CA SER A 511 31.84 -16.29 7.57
C SER A 511 31.02 -15.87 8.79
N GLN A 512 31.32 -16.43 9.97
CA GLN A 512 30.57 -16.08 11.19
C GLN A 512 30.59 -14.57 11.45
N THR A 513 31.75 -13.91 11.33
CA THR A 513 31.87 -12.46 11.49
C THR A 513 30.97 -11.67 10.54
N GLU A 514 30.84 -12.11 9.29
CA GLU A 514 29.95 -11.48 8.32
C GLU A 514 28.47 -11.71 8.64
N ARG A 515 28.11 -12.89 9.16
CA ARG A 515 26.73 -13.17 9.58
C ARG A 515 26.34 -12.34 10.79
N GLU A 516 27.22 -12.19 11.78
CA GLU A 516 27.00 -11.34 12.95
C GLU A 516 26.82 -9.87 12.54
N MET A 517 27.69 -9.35 11.67
CA MET A 517 27.54 -8.00 11.15
C MET A 517 26.24 -7.82 10.36
N LEU A 518 25.88 -8.80 9.53
CA LEU A 518 24.63 -8.82 8.80
C LEU A 518 23.41 -8.85 9.75
N ALA A 519 23.52 -9.56 10.88
CA ALA A 519 22.50 -9.55 11.93
C ALA A 519 22.24 -8.11 12.40
N VAL A 520 23.30 -7.36 12.70
CA VAL A 520 23.16 -5.98 13.14
C VAL A 520 22.53 -5.10 12.07
N VAL A 521 23.10 -5.09 10.86
CA VAL A 521 22.61 -4.25 9.75
C VAL A 521 21.14 -4.50 9.49
N TYR A 522 20.77 -5.78 9.33
CA TYR A 522 19.39 -6.14 9.04
C TYR A 522 18.43 -5.73 10.15
N ARG A 523 18.88 -5.74 11.41
CA ARG A 523 18.02 -5.46 12.57
C ARG A 523 17.87 -3.99 12.85
N VAL A 524 18.93 -3.22 12.69
CA VAL A 524 18.87 -1.76 12.74
C VAL A 524 17.91 -1.24 11.66
N GLU A 525 17.93 -1.83 10.46
CA GLU A 525 16.97 -1.49 9.40
C GLU A 525 15.55 -1.96 9.70
N LYS A 526 15.38 -3.19 10.21
CA LYS A 526 14.06 -3.68 10.59
C LYS A 526 13.42 -2.82 11.69
N PHE A 527 14.22 -2.40 12.66
CA PHE A 527 13.78 -1.57 13.79
C PHE A 527 13.96 -0.08 13.51
N HIS A 528 14.12 0.33 12.25
CA HIS A 528 14.33 1.72 11.88
C HIS A 528 13.30 2.67 12.51
N MET A 529 12.01 2.27 12.54
CA MET A 529 10.94 3.08 13.15
C MET A 529 11.11 3.31 14.66
N TYR A 530 11.82 2.43 15.37
CA TYR A 530 12.10 2.57 16.81
C TYR A 530 13.41 3.31 17.08
N LEU A 531 14.40 3.18 16.18
CA LEU A 531 15.77 3.61 16.44
C LEU A 531 16.14 4.93 15.79
N TYR A 532 15.54 5.25 14.65
CA TYR A 532 15.94 6.40 13.88
C TYR A 532 15.69 7.70 14.65
N GLY A 533 16.70 8.56 14.73
CA GLY A 533 16.66 9.80 15.52
C GLY A 533 16.95 9.63 17.02
N SER A 534 17.11 8.40 17.52
CA SER A 534 17.48 8.13 18.92
C SER A 534 18.88 7.53 19.04
N LYS A 535 19.47 7.64 20.23
CA LYS A 535 20.72 6.97 20.59
C LYS A 535 20.40 5.59 21.16
N PHE A 536 21.05 4.56 20.64
CA PHE A 536 20.85 3.18 21.09
C PHE A 536 22.18 2.43 21.18
N THR A 537 22.18 1.37 21.98
CA THR A 537 23.32 0.47 22.18
C THR A 537 23.09 -0.84 21.45
N VAL A 538 24.12 -1.34 20.78
CA VAL A 538 24.12 -2.69 20.21
C VAL A 538 25.03 -3.58 21.05
N THR A 539 24.47 -4.70 21.50
CA THR A 539 25.12 -5.72 22.32
C THR A 539 25.29 -6.98 21.48
N THR A 540 26.54 -7.44 21.36
CA THR A 540 26.92 -8.63 20.58
C THR A 540 28.02 -9.40 21.31
N ASP A 541 27.94 -10.72 21.28
CA ASP A 541 28.96 -11.61 21.84
C ASP A 541 30.22 -11.72 20.95
N HIS A 542 30.16 -11.25 19.70
CA HIS A 542 31.24 -11.39 18.72
C HIS A 542 32.26 -10.24 18.78
N LYS A 543 33.25 -10.39 19.69
CA LYS A 543 34.35 -9.42 19.94
C LYS A 543 35.03 -8.84 18.69
N PRO A 544 35.30 -9.59 17.59
CA PRO A 544 35.93 -9.02 16.39
C PRO A 544 35.17 -7.86 15.75
N LEU A 545 33.83 -7.80 15.90
CA LEU A 545 33.03 -6.70 15.35
C LEU A 545 33.37 -5.36 15.98
N LEU A 546 33.68 -5.35 17.28
CA LEU A 546 34.07 -4.13 18.00
C LEU A 546 35.32 -3.51 17.37
N GLY A 547 36.29 -4.36 17.00
CA GLY A 547 37.53 -3.93 16.35
C GLY A 547 37.32 -3.44 14.91
N ILE A 548 36.41 -4.05 14.16
CA ILE A 548 36.09 -3.67 12.77
C ILE A 548 35.34 -2.34 12.72
N MET A 549 34.41 -2.11 13.65
CA MET A 549 33.59 -0.89 13.67
C MET A 549 34.32 0.32 14.23
N ASN A 550 35.15 0.11 15.27
CA ASN A 550 35.84 1.21 15.94
C ASN A 550 37.14 1.63 15.23
N ASN A 551 37.74 0.79 14.38
CA ASN A 551 38.95 1.14 13.65
C ASN A 551 38.65 1.73 12.26
N SER A 552 39.52 2.63 11.80
CA SER A 552 39.49 3.26 10.48
C SER A 552 40.21 2.47 9.39
N LYS A 553 40.63 1.23 9.67
CA LYS A 553 41.36 0.40 8.71
C LYS A 553 40.44 -0.08 7.57
N PRO A 554 40.93 -0.13 6.32
CA PRO A 554 40.16 -0.64 5.19
C PRO A 554 39.71 -2.08 5.46
N CYS A 555 38.42 -2.32 5.25
CA CYS A 555 37.78 -3.62 5.44
C CYS A 555 37.36 -4.17 4.08
N SER A 556 36.81 -5.39 4.03
CA SER A 556 36.24 -5.87 2.76
C SER A 556 35.11 -4.95 2.31
N THR A 557 34.93 -4.81 0.99
CA THR A 557 33.92 -3.94 0.36
C THR A 557 32.50 -4.17 0.91
N ARG A 558 32.20 -5.40 1.34
CA ARG A 558 30.94 -5.75 1.98
C ARG A 558 30.77 -5.11 3.36
N PHE A 559 31.80 -5.14 4.20
CA PHE A 559 31.79 -4.49 5.51
C PHE A 559 31.71 -2.97 5.38
N GLU A 560 32.39 -2.38 4.40
CA GLU A 560 32.30 -0.94 4.14
C GLU A 560 30.88 -0.53 3.76
N ARG A 561 30.23 -1.27 2.84
CA ARG A 561 28.82 -1.03 2.48
C ARG A 561 27.89 -1.14 3.69
N TRP A 562 28.14 -2.11 4.57
CA TRP A 562 27.36 -2.28 5.80
C TRP A 562 27.60 -1.16 6.81
N ARG A 563 28.85 -0.71 6.95
CA ARG A 563 29.21 0.44 7.79
C ARG A 563 28.49 1.70 7.31
N LEU A 564 28.45 1.96 6.00
CA LEU A 564 27.72 3.11 5.44
C LEU A 564 26.22 3.10 5.81
N ARG A 565 25.58 1.92 5.82
CA ARG A 565 24.18 1.77 6.23
C ARG A 565 23.96 2.01 7.73
N LEU A 566 24.99 1.79 8.55
CA LEU A 566 24.97 1.99 10.00
C LEU A 566 25.48 3.37 10.45
N ILE A 567 25.96 4.22 9.54
CA ILE A 567 26.39 5.60 9.86
C ILE A 567 25.17 6.55 10.01
N GLN A 568 24.04 6.26 9.37
CA GLN A 568 22.83 7.09 9.45
C GLN A 568 22.14 7.08 10.83
N PRO A 569 22.01 5.93 11.54
CA PRO A 569 21.58 5.89 12.93
C PRO A 569 22.68 6.37 13.90
N GLN A 570 22.32 7.13 14.96
CA GLN A 570 23.27 7.58 15.99
C GLN A 570 23.63 6.46 16.98
N ILE A 571 24.36 5.45 16.52
CA ILE A 571 24.75 4.30 17.34
C ILE A 571 25.77 4.75 18.41
N GLN A 572 25.49 4.46 19.68
CA GLN A 572 26.45 4.60 20.78
C GLN A 572 27.61 3.61 20.60
N PRO A 573 28.75 3.78 21.30
CA PRO A 573 29.83 2.81 21.27
C PRO A 573 29.30 1.40 21.58
N TRP A 574 29.69 0.44 20.76
CA TRP A 574 29.27 -0.96 20.88
C TRP A 574 29.73 -1.55 22.21
N GLN A 575 28.82 -2.23 22.91
CA GLN A 575 29.11 -2.85 24.19
C GLN A 575 29.10 -4.39 24.05
N ARG A 576 29.81 -5.04 24.96
CA ARG A 576 29.94 -6.50 25.00
C ARG A 576 28.79 -7.12 25.78
#